data_AF-A0A396IKC5-F1
#
_entry.id   AF-A0A396IKC5-F1
#
_cell.length_a   1.000
_cell.length_b   1.000
_cell.length_c   1.000
_cell.angle_alpha   90.00
_cell.angle_beta   90.00
_cell.angle_gamma   90.00
#
_symmetry.space_group_name_H-M   'P 1'
#
loop_
_entity.id
_entity.type
_entity.pdbx_description
1 polymer ?
#
loop_
_entity_poly.entity_id
_entity_poly.type
_entity_poly.pdbx_seq_one_letter_code
_entity_poly.pdbx_strand_id
1 'polypeptide(L)'
;MSSTEVAKSDLHRNVADYQPDIWGDYFLQYASEYMELDQNIGSKIETLKNDVRNMLVSNTEKTLAKIHLIDSIYRLGVSYHFEQEIEEVLHGIHKNYVVNGEITLEDHNLSSLAVLFRLLRQQGLHVLPNVFNKFKDELGNFSEKLIKNVEGMLSLYEATHIMVHGEDILEEALAFTTTQLESISKQSSHSHALQAKHCLRQTLHKNIPRLEARSYISRYEEDPSHNENLLILAKLDFNMLQSLHQKEFGNFSKWWKELDVRSKLPYARDRIAESCFWALGVYYEPQYSTARKVMTKLFVIITVIDDTYDAFGRIDELELFTKALERWDISCLDNLPDYMKFLYVIILDLYKEIEQEMKKEGREYALNYYVKEFIKYVQAYMTEARWLNDKYQPTLEEYIRISTESCGYALVTTTCYIFMGDTATEDIFKWVSNGPKMINAAIILCRLMDDIASNEFEQKRDHVSSFLECYMKQHNISREGAIQEGRKRIVDAWKDMNKECLMPTEIPIPFLTCILNLSRFMDVVYKDKDNFTHPEGEMKTFIKSLLVDPVPI
;
A
#
# COMPACT_ATOMS: atom_id res chain seq x y z
N MET A 1 15.53 -45.41 31.59
CA MET A 1 14.53 -46.46 31.24
C MET A 1 13.18 -45.77 31.19
N SER A 2 12.43 -45.68 30.10
CA SER A 2 12.60 -45.86 28.65
C SER A 2 11.58 -44.88 28.06
N SER A 3 11.92 -43.98 27.13
CA SER A 3 11.77 -44.21 25.68
C SER A 3 10.57 -45.06 25.28
N THR A 4 9.83 -44.55 24.29
CA THR A 4 8.83 -45.15 23.41
C THR A 4 7.44 -45.42 23.98
N GLU A 5 6.52 -44.48 23.75
CA GLU A 5 5.26 -44.71 23.02
C GLU A 5 4.55 -43.37 22.71
N VAL A 6 5.18 -42.53 21.88
CA VAL A 6 4.43 -41.66 20.98
C VAL A 6 4.49 -42.36 19.63
N ALA A 7 3.37 -42.97 19.25
CA ALA A 7 3.26 -43.78 18.06
C ALA A 7 3.48 -42.91 16.80
N LYS A 8 4.51 -43.28 16.05
CA LYS A 8 4.77 -43.00 14.63
C LYS A 8 3.60 -42.37 13.85
N SER A 9 3.68 -41.08 13.59
CA SER A 9 3.29 -40.48 12.30
C SER A 9 4.12 -39.24 11.93
N ASP A 10 5.39 -39.18 12.34
CA ASP A 10 6.31 -38.11 11.93
C ASP A 10 6.73 -38.29 10.46
N LEU A 11 5.80 -37.98 9.55
CA LEU A 11 6.18 -37.37 8.29
C LEU A 11 6.69 -35.97 8.62
N HIS A 12 7.95 -35.66 8.27
CA HIS A 12 8.53 -34.34 8.44
C HIS A 12 7.59 -33.27 7.85
N ARG A 13 6.99 -32.42 8.70
CA ARG A 13 6.25 -31.24 8.24
C ARG A 13 7.22 -30.32 7.49
N ASN A 14 6.78 -29.76 6.36
CA ASN A 14 7.49 -28.64 5.73
C ASN A 14 7.44 -27.47 6.72
N VAL A 15 8.57 -26.86 7.06
CA VAL A 15 8.62 -25.71 7.99
C VAL A 15 9.58 -24.67 7.42
N ALA A 16 9.15 -23.41 7.41
CA ALA A 16 9.98 -22.29 7.00
C ALA A 16 10.79 -21.73 8.19
N ASP A 17 11.98 -21.22 7.90
CA ASP A 17 12.89 -20.62 8.89
C ASP A 17 12.58 -19.13 9.09
N TYR A 18 11.44 -18.84 9.74
CA TYR A 18 11.01 -17.47 9.96
C TYR A 18 11.77 -16.79 11.11
N GLN A 19 12.15 -15.54 10.89
CA GLN A 19 12.72 -14.70 11.95
C GLN A 19 11.66 -14.41 13.04
N PRO A 20 12.05 -14.39 14.32
CA PRO A 20 11.15 -14.02 15.40
C PRO A 20 10.70 -12.56 15.28
N ASP A 21 9.63 -12.20 15.99
CA ASP A 21 9.24 -10.80 16.16
C ASP A 21 10.40 -9.97 16.74
N ILE A 22 10.72 -8.86 16.06
CA ILE A 22 11.83 -7.97 16.37
C ILE A 22 11.45 -6.85 17.35
N TRP A 23 10.16 -6.70 17.66
CA TRP A 23 9.62 -5.65 18.53
C TRP A 23 9.36 -6.13 19.96
N GLY A 24 9.05 -7.43 20.13
CA GLY A 24 8.71 -8.02 21.40
C GLY A 24 7.60 -7.23 22.08
N ASP A 25 7.84 -6.84 23.33
CA ASP A 25 6.86 -6.12 24.14
C ASP A 25 6.88 -4.59 23.92
N TYR A 26 7.67 -4.06 22.99
CA TYR A 26 7.89 -2.62 22.84
C TYR A 26 6.59 -1.81 22.70
N PHE A 27 5.65 -2.24 21.85
CA PHE A 27 4.41 -1.49 21.63
C PHE A 27 3.38 -1.65 22.76
N LEU A 28 3.53 -2.64 23.65
CA LEU A 28 2.56 -2.86 24.74
C LEU A 28 2.50 -1.68 25.72
N GLN A 29 3.56 -0.89 25.82
CA GLN A 29 3.57 0.32 26.65
C GLN A 29 2.44 1.29 26.29
N TYR A 30 2.03 1.33 25.01
CA TYR A 30 0.99 2.22 24.51
C TYR A 30 -0.44 1.67 24.69
N ALA A 31 -0.61 0.42 25.15
CA ALA A 31 -1.91 -0.26 25.27
C ALA A 31 -2.82 0.27 26.40
N SER A 32 -2.39 1.34 27.09
CA SER A 32 -3.09 1.88 28.26
C SER A 32 -2.88 3.38 28.50
N GLU A 33 -2.16 4.06 27.62
CA GLU A 33 -1.96 5.51 27.75
C GLU A 33 -3.26 6.24 27.40
N TYR A 34 -3.85 6.89 28.39
CA TYR A 34 -4.85 7.93 28.15
C TYR A 34 -4.12 9.13 27.57
N MET A 35 -4.08 9.22 26.24
CA MET A 35 -3.63 10.44 25.58
C MET A 35 -4.79 11.42 25.52
N GLU A 36 -4.84 12.30 26.52
CA GLU A 36 -5.57 13.54 26.37
C GLU A 36 -4.70 14.46 25.51
N LEU A 37 -5.21 14.82 24.33
CA LEU A 37 -4.60 15.88 23.55
C LEU A 37 -4.62 17.13 24.42
N ASP A 38 -3.46 17.74 24.67
CA ASP A 38 -3.42 19.04 25.34
C ASP A 38 -4.38 19.98 24.60
N GLN A 39 -5.41 20.45 25.32
CA GLN A 39 -6.45 21.30 24.75
C GLN A 39 -5.85 22.54 24.05
N ASN A 40 -4.69 23.00 24.53
CA ASN A 40 -3.96 24.09 23.90
C ASN A 40 -3.41 23.68 22.52
N ILE A 41 -2.88 22.46 22.37
CA ILE A 41 -2.41 21.92 21.08
C ILE A 41 -3.58 21.76 20.12
N GLY A 42 -4.71 21.21 20.58
CA GLY A 42 -5.92 21.08 19.76
C GLY A 42 -6.41 22.44 19.21
N SER A 43 -6.52 23.44 20.08
CA SER A 43 -6.92 24.80 19.67
C SER A 43 -5.94 25.46 18.69
N LYS A 44 -4.64 25.21 18.86
CA LYS A 44 -3.60 25.71 17.95
C LYS A 44 -3.69 25.05 16.57
N ILE A 45 -3.88 23.73 16.51
CA ILE A 45 -4.10 23.00 15.25
C ILE A 45 -5.30 23.58 14.50
N GLU A 46 -6.43 23.79 15.16
CA GLU A 46 -7.62 24.36 14.51
C GLU A 46 -7.41 25.79 14.00
N THR A 47 -6.66 26.61 14.74
CA THR A 47 -6.26 27.95 14.29
C THR A 47 -5.42 27.86 13.01
N LEU A 48 -4.39 27.01 13.00
CA LEU A 48 -3.51 26.84 11.84
C LEU A 48 -4.24 26.26 10.63
N LYS A 49 -5.19 25.33 10.83
CA LYS A 49 -6.06 24.84 9.75
C LYS A 49 -6.85 25.98 9.13
N ASN A 50 -7.43 26.86 9.92
CA ASN A 50 -8.16 28.02 9.41
C ASN A 50 -7.27 28.97 8.61
N ASP A 51 -6.04 29.21 9.07
CA ASP A 51 -5.08 30.05 8.35
C ASP A 51 -4.73 29.45 6.98
N VAL A 52 -4.40 28.15 6.92
CA VAL A 52 -4.09 27.45 5.66
C VAL A 52 -5.31 27.42 4.74
N ARG A 53 -6.51 27.18 5.28
CA ARG A 53 -7.77 27.23 4.53
C ARG A 53 -7.99 28.59 3.88
N ASN A 54 -7.76 29.68 4.62
CA ASN A 54 -7.86 31.04 4.12
C ASN A 54 -6.87 31.30 2.96
N MET A 55 -5.66 30.73 3.01
CA MET A 55 -4.69 30.82 1.91
C MET A 55 -5.18 30.12 0.63
N LEU A 56 -5.82 28.95 0.76
CA LEU A 56 -6.38 28.21 -0.38
C LEU A 56 -7.52 28.97 -1.07
N VAL A 57 -8.47 29.50 -0.28
CA VAL A 57 -9.67 30.18 -0.80
C VAL A 57 -9.44 31.65 -1.17
N SER A 58 -8.28 32.21 -0.84
CA SER A 58 -7.95 33.61 -1.13
C SER A 58 -8.02 33.95 -2.63
N ASN A 59 -8.76 35.00 -2.98
CA ASN A 59 -8.83 35.49 -4.37
C ASN A 59 -7.63 36.36 -4.79
N THR A 60 -6.80 36.78 -3.83
CA THR A 60 -5.62 37.61 -4.11
C THR A 60 -4.38 36.77 -4.42
N GLU A 61 -4.37 35.50 -4.03
CA GLU A 61 -3.25 34.59 -4.22
C GLU A 61 -3.14 34.19 -5.70
N LYS A 62 -1.92 34.24 -6.25
CA LYS A 62 -1.66 33.82 -7.63
C LYS A 62 -1.91 32.31 -7.79
N THR A 63 -2.42 31.89 -8.94
CA THR A 63 -2.69 30.49 -9.26
C THR A 63 -1.49 29.57 -9.01
N LEU A 64 -0.28 29.98 -9.43
CA LEU A 64 0.95 29.20 -9.20
C LEU A 64 1.29 29.04 -7.71
N ALA A 65 1.05 30.07 -6.89
CA ALA A 65 1.29 29.98 -5.45
C ALA A 65 0.33 28.98 -4.79
N LYS A 66 -0.94 28.95 -5.24
CA LYS A 66 -1.91 27.93 -4.79
C LYS A 66 -1.49 26.51 -5.18
N ILE A 67 -0.96 26.32 -6.38
CA ILE A 67 -0.48 25.01 -6.85
C ILE A 67 0.66 24.50 -5.95
N HIS A 68 1.64 25.35 -5.65
CA HIS A 68 2.75 25.01 -4.75
C HIS A 68 2.29 24.75 -3.32
N LEU A 69 1.35 25.57 -2.81
CA LEU A 69 0.73 25.36 -1.50
C LEU A 69 0.02 23.99 -1.42
N ILE A 70 -0.76 23.63 -2.45
CA ILE A 70 -1.45 22.34 -2.52
C ILE A 70 -0.43 21.19 -2.57
N ASP A 71 0.65 21.32 -3.34
CA ASP A 71 1.70 20.29 -3.39
C ASP A 71 2.34 20.08 -2.01
N SER A 72 2.67 21.18 -1.30
CA SER A 72 3.20 21.10 0.06
C SER A 72 2.19 20.48 1.02
N ILE A 73 0.91 20.81 0.94
CA ILE A 73 -0.15 20.23 1.78
C ILE A 73 -0.24 18.70 1.59
N TYR A 74 -0.21 18.21 0.34
CA TYR A 74 -0.18 16.77 0.06
C TYR A 74 1.08 16.11 0.61
N ARG A 75 2.25 16.67 0.30
CA ARG A 75 3.53 16.08 0.71
C ARG A 75 3.76 16.14 2.21
N LEU A 76 3.16 17.08 2.94
CA LEU A 76 3.21 17.18 4.39
C LEU A 76 2.20 16.24 5.09
N GLY A 77 1.34 15.56 4.34
CA GLY A 77 0.38 14.59 4.87
C GLY A 77 -0.76 15.24 5.67
N VAL A 78 -1.14 16.47 5.33
CA VAL A 78 -2.24 17.22 5.96
C VAL A 78 -3.38 17.54 5.00
N SER A 79 -3.36 16.97 3.78
CA SER A 79 -4.39 17.20 2.75
C SER A 79 -5.78 16.76 3.17
N TYR A 80 -5.90 15.74 4.03
CA TYR A 80 -7.18 15.22 4.52
C TYR A 80 -8.00 16.25 5.31
N HIS A 81 -7.40 17.37 5.76
CA HIS A 81 -8.11 18.49 6.38
C HIS A 81 -8.72 19.49 5.39
N PHE A 82 -8.35 19.39 4.12
CA PHE A 82 -8.59 20.40 3.09
C PHE A 82 -9.13 19.81 1.77
N GLU A 83 -9.70 18.60 1.81
CA GLU A 83 -10.10 17.86 0.61
C GLU A 83 -11.04 18.69 -0.28
N GLN A 84 -12.06 19.31 0.32
CA GLN A 84 -13.03 20.14 -0.39
C GLN A 84 -12.36 21.38 -1.02
N GLU A 85 -11.55 22.12 -0.26
CA GLU A 85 -10.91 23.33 -0.77
C GLU A 85 -9.90 23.02 -1.87
N ILE A 86 -9.15 21.93 -1.74
CA ILE A 86 -8.22 21.45 -2.77
C ILE A 86 -8.99 21.06 -4.04
N GLU A 87 -10.08 20.31 -3.89
CA GLU A 87 -10.94 19.89 -4.99
C GLU A 87 -11.47 21.12 -5.75
N GLU A 88 -12.07 22.08 -5.05
CA GLU A 88 -12.62 23.30 -5.63
C GLU A 88 -11.56 24.12 -6.39
N VAL A 89 -10.36 24.27 -5.80
CA VAL A 89 -9.25 25.01 -6.43
C VAL A 89 -8.75 24.29 -7.68
N LEU A 90 -8.51 22.98 -7.63
CA LEU A 90 -7.98 22.23 -8.77
C LEU A 90 -9.02 22.10 -9.90
N HIS A 91 -10.30 21.93 -9.58
CA HIS A 91 -11.38 21.98 -10.58
C HIS A 91 -11.52 23.37 -11.21
N GLY A 92 -11.39 24.44 -10.42
CA GLY A 92 -11.37 25.81 -10.92
C GLY A 92 -10.20 26.05 -11.86
N ILE A 93 -9.01 25.56 -11.51
CA ILE A 93 -7.80 25.64 -12.35
C ILE A 93 -8.01 24.86 -13.65
N HIS A 94 -8.50 23.62 -13.57
CA HIS A 94 -8.77 22.79 -14.75
C HIS A 94 -9.75 23.48 -15.70
N LYS A 95 -10.89 23.94 -15.18
CA LYS A 95 -11.91 24.64 -15.97
C LYS A 95 -11.39 25.89 -16.66
N ASN A 96 -10.53 26.67 -16.00
CA ASN A 96 -10.07 27.97 -16.51
C ASN A 96 -8.82 27.88 -17.38
N TYR A 97 -7.98 26.85 -17.19
CA TYR A 97 -6.65 26.75 -17.78
C TYR A 97 -6.39 25.42 -18.49
N VAL A 98 -7.42 24.62 -18.76
CA VAL A 98 -7.30 23.42 -19.58
C VAL A 98 -8.28 23.50 -20.75
N VAL A 99 -7.75 23.55 -21.97
CA VAL A 99 -8.54 23.63 -23.21
C VAL A 99 -8.19 22.43 -24.08
N ASN A 100 -9.20 21.65 -24.48
CA ASN A 100 -9.00 20.40 -25.23
C ASN A 100 -8.00 19.44 -24.57
N GLY A 101 -7.94 19.45 -23.23
CA GLY A 101 -7.00 18.65 -22.45
C GLY A 101 -5.62 19.27 -22.28
N GLU A 102 -5.25 20.34 -22.98
CA GLU A 102 -3.94 20.98 -22.85
C GLU A 102 -3.96 22.09 -21.79
N ILE A 103 -2.93 22.13 -20.94
CA ILE A 103 -2.76 23.18 -19.93
C ILE A 103 -2.31 24.47 -20.64
N THR A 104 -3.11 25.53 -20.54
CA THR A 104 -2.90 26.84 -21.18
C THR A 104 -2.43 27.94 -20.23
N LEU A 105 -2.28 27.64 -18.93
CA LEU A 105 -1.79 28.60 -17.94
C LEU A 105 -0.45 29.20 -18.40
N GLU A 106 -0.35 30.51 -18.60
CA GLU A 106 0.92 31.17 -18.96
C GLU A 106 1.89 31.23 -17.75
N ASP A 107 3.16 31.58 -17.97
CA ASP A 107 4.18 31.81 -16.93
C ASP A 107 4.65 30.62 -16.05
N HIS A 108 4.48 29.38 -16.49
CA HIS A 108 5.06 28.23 -15.78
C HIS A 108 6.46 27.82 -16.27
N ASN A 109 7.39 27.70 -15.32
CA ASN A 109 8.64 26.95 -15.53
C ASN A 109 8.36 25.43 -15.55
N LEU A 110 9.38 24.61 -15.87
CA LEU A 110 9.23 23.15 -15.93
C LEU A 110 8.70 22.56 -14.61
N SER A 111 9.23 23.04 -13.48
CA SER A 111 8.84 22.56 -12.14
C SER A 111 7.34 22.76 -11.90
N SER A 112 6.86 24.00 -12.03
CA SER A 112 5.46 24.36 -11.76
C SER A 112 4.48 23.64 -12.70
N LEU A 113 4.86 23.45 -13.96
CA LEU A 113 4.02 22.72 -14.91
C LEU A 113 3.91 21.24 -14.59
N ALA A 114 5.04 20.60 -14.26
CA ALA A 114 5.05 19.20 -13.91
C ALA A 114 4.26 18.94 -12.62
N VAL A 115 4.39 19.82 -11.62
CA VAL A 115 3.57 19.79 -10.41
C VAL A 115 2.08 19.95 -10.74
N LEU A 116 1.70 20.95 -11.54
CA LEU A 116 0.30 21.15 -11.92
C LEU A 116 -0.27 19.94 -12.69
N PHE A 117 0.45 19.44 -13.69
CA PHE A 117 0.07 18.26 -14.45
C PHE A 117 -0.17 17.06 -13.52
N ARG A 118 0.77 16.81 -12.60
CA ARG A 118 0.66 15.74 -11.61
C ARG A 118 -0.56 15.92 -10.71
N LEU A 119 -0.75 17.08 -10.11
CA LEU A 119 -1.85 17.33 -9.16
C LEU A 119 -3.21 17.18 -9.85
N LEU A 120 -3.37 17.69 -11.07
CA LEU A 120 -4.59 17.52 -11.84
C LEU A 120 -4.86 16.03 -12.12
N ARG A 121 -3.87 15.28 -12.61
CA ARG A 121 -4.03 13.83 -12.84
C ARG A 121 -4.30 13.04 -11.56
N GLN A 122 -3.69 13.41 -10.43
CA GLN A 122 -3.93 12.77 -9.14
C GLN A 122 -5.36 13.01 -8.61
N GLN A 123 -6.00 14.11 -9.00
CA GLN A 123 -7.44 14.36 -8.75
C GLN A 123 -8.36 13.71 -9.81
N GLY A 124 -7.81 12.91 -10.72
CA GLY A 124 -8.54 12.31 -11.82
C GLY A 124 -8.86 13.28 -12.96
N LEU A 125 -8.40 14.53 -12.91
CA LEU A 125 -8.69 15.52 -13.93
C LEU A 125 -7.86 15.26 -15.18
N HIS A 126 -8.54 15.09 -16.32
CA HIS A 126 -7.89 14.76 -17.57
C HIS A 126 -7.07 15.95 -18.12
N VAL A 127 -5.77 15.74 -18.30
CA VAL A 127 -4.84 16.66 -18.97
C VAL A 127 -3.90 15.89 -19.89
N LEU A 128 -3.63 16.38 -21.09
CA LEU A 128 -2.73 15.76 -22.06
C LEU A 128 -1.27 16.10 -21.75
N PRO A 129 -0.35 15.14 -21.92
CA PRO A 129 1.07 15.37 -21.63
C PRO A 129 1.75 16.23 -22.71
N ASN A 130 1.08 16.54 -23.82
CA ASN A 130 1.55 17.37 -24.93
C ASN A 130 2.14 18.72 -24.48
N VAL A 131 1.70 19.23 -23.34
CA VAL A 131 2.22 20.47 -22.75
C VAL A 131 3.75 20.42 -22.52
N PHE A 132 4.34 19.22 -22.38
CA PHE A 132 5.78 19.05 -22.22
C PHE A 132 6.56 19.18 -23.54
N ASN A 133 5.91 19.19 -24.71
CA ASN A 133 6.59 19.33 -26.00
C ASN A 133 7.39 20.64 -26.11
N LYS A 134 6.96 21.69 -25.40
CA LYS A 134 7.67 22.98 -25.39
C LYS A 134 9.07 22.92 -24.75
N PHE A 135 9.38 21.82 -24.05
CA PHE A 135 10.71 21.59 -23.46
C PHE A 135 11.60 20.67 -24.31
N LYS A 136 11.11 20.28 -25.49
CA LYS A 136 11.90 19.56 -26.48
C LYS A 136 12.68 20.53 -27.36
N ASP A 137 13.78 20.04 -27.91
CA ASP A 137 14.60 20.73 -28.91
C ASP A 137 14.06 20.55 -30.33
N GLU A 138 14.74 21.14 -31.32
CA GLU A 138 14.37 21.06 -32.73
C GLU A 138 14.45 19.64 -33.31
N LEU A 139 15.14 18.72 -32.64
CA LEU A 139 15.23 17.31 -33.00
C LEU A 139 14.11 16.47 -32.37
N GLY A 140 13.27 17.08 -31.54
CA GLY A 140 12.17 16.41 -30.84
C GLY A 140 12.58 15.70 -29.54
N ASN A 141 13.80 15.90 -29.06
CA ASN A 141 14.29 15.31 -27.79
C ASN A 141 14.13 16.31 -26.64
N PHE A 142 13.97 15.84 -25.40
CA PHE A 142 14.00 16.74 -24.24
C PHE A 142 15.33 17.51 -24.18
N SER A 143 15.23 18.84 -24.11
CA SER A 143 16.40 19.70 -24.27
C SER A 143 17.41 19.51 -23.15
N GLU A 144 18.69 19.30 -23.50
CA GLU A 144 19.78 19.25 -22.51
C GLU A 144 19.92 20.54 -21.68
N LYS A 145 19.34 21.66 -22.13
CA LYS A 145 19.27 22.90 -21.34
C LYS A 145 18.55 22.70 -20.01
N LEU A 146 17.65 21.72 -19.92
CA LEU A 146 16.92 21.36 -18.70
C LEU A 146 17.83 20.80 -17.61
N ILE A 147 18.99 20.25 -17.95
CA ILE A 147 19.92 19.61 -16.99
C ILE A 147 20.39 20.60 -15.92
N LYS A 148 20.39 21.89 -16.23
CA LYS A 148 20.75 22.96 -15.28
C LYS A 148 19.66 23.23 -14.23
N ASN A 149 18.41 22.80 -14.47
CA ASN A 149 17.28 22.98 -13.57
C ASN A 149 16.91 21.65 -12.91
N VAL A 150 17.63 21.30 -11.83
CA VAL A 150 17.44 20.02 -11.13
C VAL A 150 16.04 19.90 -10.53
N GLU A 151 15.50 20.98 -9.96
CA GLU A 151 14.14 21.01 -9.41
C GLU A 151 13.08 20.72 -10.47
N GLY A 152 13.22 21.32 -11.66
CA GLY A 152 12.37 21.03 -12.81
C GLY A 152 12.46 19.57 -13.26
N MET A 153 13.66 18.97 -13.26
CA MET A 153 13.84 17.56 -13.60
C MET A 153 13.22 16.63 -12.57
N LEU A 154 13.37 16.91 -11.27
CA LEU A 154 12.75 16.15 -10.19
C LEU A 154 11.22 16.18 -10.33
N SER A 155 10.64 17.36 -10.55
CA SER A 155 9.20 17.52 -10.71
C SER A 155 8.67 16.81 -11.96
N LEU A 156 9.39 16.91 -13.09
CA LEU A 156 9.03 16.19 -14.31
C LEU A 156 9.11 14.68 -14.12
N TYR A 157 10.18 14.18 -13.49
CA TYR A 157 10.32 12.76 -13.17
C TYR A 157 9.12 12.27 -12.36
N GLU A 158 8.75 12.96 -11.29
CA GLU A 158 7.57 12.60 -10.47
C GLU A 158 6.27 12.60 -11.27
N ALA A 159 6.10 13.57 -12.17
CA ALA A 159 4.93 13.66 -13.04
C ALA A 159 4.83 12.49 -14.03
N THR A 160 5.96 11.94 -14.49
CA THR A 160 5.95 10.80 -15.41
C THR A 160 5.37 9.53 -14.80
N HIS A 161 5.42 9.35 -13.47
CA HIS A 161 4.89 8.13 -12.81
C HIS A 161 3.37 8.04 -12.79
N ILE A 162 2.67 9.08 -13.25
CA ILE A 162 1.20 9.13 -13.37
C ILE A 162 0.77 8.87 -14.82
N MET A 163 1.70 8.45 -15.67
CA MET A 163 1.44 8.10 -17.07
C MET A 163 0.40 6.97 -17.18
N VAL A 164 -0.36 7.02 -18.27
CA VAL A 164 -1.22 5.93 -18.74
C VAL A 164 -0.66 5.34 -20.03
N HIS A 165 -1.28 4.29 -20.55
CA HIS A 165 -0.85 3.68 -21.82
C HIS A 165 -0.95 4.65 -23.01
N GLY A 166 0.06 4.61 -23.88
CA GLY A 166 0.11 5.39 -25.13
C GLY A 166 0.63 6.82 -24.98
N GLU A 167 1.23 7.17 -23.84
CA GLU A 167 1.79 8.50 -23.59
C GLU A 167 3.30 8.56 -23.85
N ASP A 168 3.71 8.36 -25.12
CA ASP A 168 5.12 8.26 -25.55
C ASP A 168 5.98 9.43 -25.04
N ILE A 169 5.42 10.65 -25.00
CA ILE A 169 6.12 11.83 -24.48
C ILE A 169 6.52 11.68 -22.99
N LEU A 170 5.70 11.02 -22.17
CA LEU A 170 6.04 10.76 -20.77
C LEU A 170 7.02 9.59 -20.64
N GLU A 171 7.01 8.64 -21.55
CA GLU A 171 8.02 7.57 -21.61
C GLU A 171 9.40 8.14 -21.96
N GLU A 172 9.47 9.03 -22.95
CA GLU A 172 10.68 9.76 -23.30
C GLU A 172 11.15 10.67 -22.14
N ALA A 173 10.22 11.37 -21.49
CA ALA A 173 10.53 12.21 -20.33
C ALA A 173 11.09 11.39 -19.17
N LEU A 174 10.51 10.21 -18.91
CA LEU A 174 10.98 9.30 -17.86
C LEU A 174 12.39 8.80 -18.17
N ALA A 175 12.66 8.36 -19.40
CA ALA A 175 13.99 7.92 -19.82
C ALA A 175 15.04 9.04 -19.69
N PHE A 176 14.70 10.25 -20.17
CA PHE A 176 15.56 11.42 -20.07
C PHE A 176 15.86 11.77 -18.61
N THR A 177 14.82 11.99 -17.81
CA THR A 177 14.97 12.42 -16.41
C THR A 177 15.67 11.37 -15.56
N THR A 178 15.38 10.07 -15.76
CA THR A 178 16.06 8.97 -15.05
C THR A 178 17.57 9.02 -15.29
N THR A 179 17.98 9.11 -16.56
CA THR A 179 19.41 9.14 -16.93
C THR A 179 20.13 10.33 -16.29
N GLN A 180 19.52 11.52 -16.32
CA GLN A 180 20.13 12.72 -15.76
C GLN A 180 20.16 12.70 -14.24
N LEU A 181 19.08 12.26 -13.59
CA LEU A 181 19.02 12.14 -12.13
C LEU A 181 19.99 11.08 -11.61
N GLU A 182 20.20 9.97 -12.33
CA GLU A 182 21.22 8.98 -11.98
C GLU A 182 22.62 9.58 -12.01
N SER A 183 22.92 10.40 -13.03
CA SER A 183 24.17 11.14 -13.11
C SER A 183 24.35 12.12 -11.93
N ILE A 184 23.30 12.88 -11.59
CA ILE A 184 23.31 13.82 -10.46
C ILE A 184 23.47 13.09 -9.13
N SER A 185 22.81 11.94 -8.95
CA SER A 185 22.86 11.15 -7.71
C SER A 185 24.27 10.64 -7.35
N LYS A 186 25.15 10.52 -8.34
CA LYS A 186 26.55 10.09 -8.18
C LYS A 186 27.49 11.22 -7.76
N GLN A 187 27.04 12.47 -7.80
CA GLN A 187 27.85 13.63 -7.43
C GLN A 187 27.92 13.77 -5.90
N SER A 188 29.12 13.96 -5.35
CA SER A 188 29.32 14.12 -3.91
C SER A 188 28.78 15.48 -3.43
N SER A 189 28.04 15.50 -2.32
CA SER A 189 27.85 16.65 -1.41
C SER A 189 26.94 17.83 -1.81
N HIS A 190 25.82 17.60 -2.51
CA HIS A 190 24.76 18.61 -2.67
C HIS A 190 23.38 18.09 -2.28
N SER A 191 22.53 18.95 -1.70
CA SER A 191 21.12 18.67 -1.36
C SER A 191 20.36 18.05 -2.54
N HIS A 192 20.64 18.52 -3.76
CA HIS A 192 20.11 17.98 -5.01
C HIS A 192 20.49 16.51 -5.28
N ALA A 193 21.70 16.06 -4.92
CA ALA A 193 22.11 14.67 -5.10
C ALA A 193 21.35 13.72 -4.16
N LEU A 194 21.09 14.16 -2.92
CA LEU A 194 20.25 13.43 -1.97
C LEU A 194 18.80 13.36 -2.44
N GLN A 195 18.25 14.47 -2.95
CA GLN A 195 16.89 14.49 -3.53
C GLN A 195 16.77 13.57 -4.75
N ALA A 196 17.74 13.61 -5.67
CA ALA A 196 17.77 12.71 -6.82
C ALA A 196 17.83 11.25 -6.38
N LYS A 197 18.68 10.91 -5.40
CA LYS A 197 18.76 9.56 -4.84
C LYS A 197 17.45 9.12 -4.18
N HIS A 198 16.81 10.00 -3.43
CA HIS A 198 15.53 9.71 -2.78
C HIS A 198 14.43 9.45 -3.82
N CYS A 199 14.27 10.34 -4.80
CA CYS A 199 13.24 10.26 -5.83
C CYS A 199 13.42 9.04 -6.76
N LEU A 200 14.66 8.74 -7.17
CA LEU A 200 14.99 7.52 -7.92
C LEU A 200 14.74 6.24 -7.12
N ARG A 201 14.85 6.31 -5.78
CA ARG A 201 14.58 5.19 -4.90
C ARG A 201 13.09 4.98 -4.70
N GLN A 202 12.32 6.03 -4.41
CA GLN A 202 10.87 5.93 -4.24
C GLN A 202 10.21 7.19 -4.80
N THR A 203 9.30 7.00 -5.75
CA THR A 203 8.57 8.11 -6.36
C THR A 203 7.40 8.49 -5.50
N LEU A 204 7.03 9.77 -5.48
CA LEU A 204 5.91 10.29 -4.69
C LEU A 204 4.62 9.51 -4.94
N HIS A 205 4.31 9.25 -6.22
CA HIS A 205 3.06 8.58 -6.60
C HIS A 205 2.96 7.14 -6.09
N LYS A 206 4.11 6.47 -5.96
CA LYS A 206 4.22 5.07 -5.53
C LYS A 206 4.68 4.93 -4.07
N ASN A 207 4.79 6.03 -3.32
CA ASN A 207 5.20 6.00 -1.91
C ASN A 207 3.99 5.91 -0.97
N ILE A 208 4.21 5.42 0.24
CA ILE A 208 3.22 5.48 1.32
C ILE A 208 3.13 6.94 1.80
N PRO A 209 1.94 7.58 1.82
CA PRO A 209 1.80 9.02 2.12
C PRO A 209 2.47 9.46 3.42
N ARG A 210 2.36 8.66 4.48
CA ARG A 210 2.96 8.97 5.79
C ARG A 210 4.47 8.90 5.81
N LEU A 211 5.08 7.99 5.04
CA LEU A 211 6.54 7.95 4.90
C LEU A 211 7.06 9.15 4.12
N GLU A 212 6.36 9.54 3.04
CA GLU A 212 6.69 10.77 2.34
C GLU A 212 6.57 11.99 3.26
N ALA A 213 5.46 12.11 4.00
CA ALA A 213 5.26 13.20 4.95
C ALA A 213 6.40 13.29 5.97
N ARG A 214 6.80 12.15 6.55
CA ARG A 214 7.89 12.12 7.53
C ARG A 214 9.21 12.62 6.95
N SER A 215 9.51 12.27 5.70
CA SER A 215 10.71 12.71 4.96
C SER A 215 10.61 14.17 4.50
N TYR A 216 9.43 14.58 4.07
CA TYR A 216 9.20 15.89 3.48
C TYR A 216 9.15 17.01 4.52
N ILE A 217 8.65 16.77 5.74
CA ILE A 217 8.62 17.79 6.80
C ILE A 217 10.01 18.40 7.04
N SER A 218 11.05 17.59 7.16
CA SER A 218 12.42 18.09 7.37
C SER A 218 12.94 18.87 6.16
N ARG A 219 12.62 18.43 4.94
CA ARG A 219 12.98 19.16 3.71
C ARG A 219 12.24 20.48 3.56
N TYR A 220 10.98 20.52 3.97
CA TYR A 220 10.14 21.72 3.94
C TYR A 220 10.64 22.75 4.93
N GLU A 221 11.10 22.33 6.12
CA GLU A 221 11.72 23.21 7.11
C GLU A 221 13.05 23.83 6.63
N GLU A 222 13.82 23.12 5.82
CA GLU A 222 15.06 23.63 5.21
C GLU A 222 14.83 24.64 4.08
N ASP A 223 13.63 24.68 3.49
CA ASP A 223 13.29 25.61 2.41
C ASP A 223 13.11 27.03 2.96
N PRO A 224 13.93 28.03 2.57
CA PRO A 224 13.79 29.40 3.06
C PRO A 224 12.46 30.08 2.70
N SER A 225 11.70 29.51 1.77
CA SER A 225 10.40 30.02 1.31
C SER A 225 9.19 29.30 1.91
N HIS A 226 9.41 28.35 2.83
CA HIS A 226 8.32 27.58 3.43
C HIS A 226 7.34 28.46 4.20
N ASN A 227 6.10 28.00 4.27
CA ASN A 227 5.06 28.63 5.07
C ASN A 227 5.16 28.13 6.52
N GLU A 228 5.50 29.03 7.44
CA GLU A 228 5.69 28.68 8.86
C GLU A 228 4.44 28.06 9.49
N ASN A 229 3.25 28.62 9.20
CA ASN A 229 1.99 28.09 9.75
C ASN A 229 1.71 26.67 9.26
N LEU A 230 1.95 26.40 7.97
CA LEU A 230 1.78 25.07 7.39
C LEU A 230 2.80 24.07 7.96
N LEU A 231 4.06 24.48 8.16
CA LEU A 231 5.08 23.64 8.78
C LEU A 231 4.69 23.26 10.21
N ILE A 232 4.27 24.24 11.02
CA ILE A 232 3.84 24.00 12.40
C ILE A 232 2.61 23.08 12.42
N LEU A 233 1.65 23.30 11.52
CA LEU A 233 0.48 22.43 11.38
C LEU A 233 0.91 20.99 11.09
N ALA A 234 1.79 20.79 10.11
CA ALA A 234 2.26 19.46 9.72
C ALA A 234 2.99 18.73 10.86
N LYS A 235 3.87 19.42 11.60
CA LYS A 235 4.58 18.85 12.75
C LYS A 235 3.61 18.42 13.87
N LEU A 236 2.67 19.31 14.23
CA LEU A 236 1.69 19.04 15.28
C LEU A 236 0.72 17.92 14.89
N ASP A 237 0.20 17.97 13.67
CA ASP A 237 -0.73 16.95 13.15
C ASP A 237 -0.06 15.58 13.03
N PHE A 238 1.18 15.54 12.54
CA PHE A 238 1.96 14.30 12.44
C PHE A 238 2.12 13.62 13.80
N ASN A 239 2.49 14.38 14.84
CA ASN A 239 2.72 13.84 16.18
C ASN A 239 1.40 13.46 16.88
N MET A 240 0.31 14.19 16.62
CA MET A 240 -1.03 13.85 17.09
C MET A 240 -1.51 12.52 16.49
N LEU A 241 -1.33 12.32 15.18
CA LEU A 241 -1.69 11.06 14.54
C LEU A 241 -0.77 9.92 14.97
N GLN A 242 0.54 10.16 15.09
CA GLN A 242 1.48 9.17 15.63
C GLN A 242 1.03 8.67 17.01
N SER A 243 0.59 9.58 17.88
CA SER A 243 0.03 9.27 19.19
C SER A 243 -1.20 8.34 19.08
N LEU A 244 -2.16 8.68 18.21
CA LEU A 244 -3.32 7.82 17.94
C LEU A 244 -2.89 6.42 17.48
N HIS A 245 -1.97 6.35 16.52
CA HIS A 245 -1.52 5.08 15.93
C HIS A 245 -0.70 4.25 16.92
N GLN A 246 0.11 4.86 17.79
CA GLN A 246 0.82 4.18 18.87
C GLN A 246 -0.15 3.48 19.82
N LYS A 247 -1.23 4.18 20.22
CA LYS A 247 -2.28 3.60 21.06
C LYS A 247 -2.99 2.44 20.37
N GLU A 248 -3.32 2.58 19.09
CA GLU A 248 -3.91 1.51 18.27
C GLU A 248 -2.97 0.28 18.24
N PHE A 249 -1.70 0.47 17.87
CA PHE A 249 -0.68 -0.58 17.84
C PHE A 249 -0.53 -1.25 19.20
N GLY A 250 -0.45 -0.49 20.29
CA GLY A 250 -0.34 -1.07 21.62
C GLY A 250 -1.53 -1.96 21.98
N ASN A 251 -2.74 -1.53 21.66
CA ASN A 251 -3.94 -2.34 21.86
C ASN A 251 -3.95 -3.61 20.98
N PHE A 252 -3.47 -3.52 19.74
CA PHE A 252 -3.40 -4.67 18.84
C PHE A 252 -2.32 -5.66 19.26
N SER A 253 -1.14 -5.18 19.65
CA SER A 253 -0.07 -6.00 20.25
C SER A 253 -0.54 -6.68 21.53
N LYS A 254 -1.33 -5.99 22.37
CA LYS A 254 -1.91 -6.58 23.58
C LYS A 254 -2.89 -7.71 23.23
N TRP A 255 -3.82 -7.47 22.32
CA TRP A 255 -4.76 -8.49 21.84
C TRP A 255 -4.02 -9.72 21.27
N TRP A 256 -3.00 -9.50 20.45
CA TRP A 256 -2.21 -10.57 19.85
C TRP A 256 -1.44 -11.38 20.89
N LYS A 257 -0.87 -10.71 21.89
CA LYS A 257 -0.18 -11.35 23.01
C LYS A 257 -1.13 -12.17 23.89
N GLU A 258 -2.33 -11.66 24.19
CA GLU A 258 -3.34 -12.36 25.00
C GLU A 258 -3.86 -13.64 24.31
N LEU A 259 -3.87 -13.67 22.98
CA LEU A 259 -4.18 -14.89 22.23
C LEU A 259 -3.09 -15.97 22.36
N ASP A 260 -1.86 -15.59 22.71
CA ASP A 260 -0.68 -16.45 22.81
C ASP A 260 -0.40 -17.23 21.51
N VAL A 261 -0.52 -16.53 20.38
CA VAL A 261 -0.35 -17.12 19.05
C VAL A 261 1.05 -17.71 18.88
N ARG A 262 2.08 -17.02 19.39
CA ARG A 262 3.47 -17.49 19.34
C ARG A 262 3.66 -18.88 19.93
N SER A 263 2.99 -19.19 21.04
CA SER A 263 3.11 -20.51 21.67
C SER A 263 2.20 -21.55 21.02
N LYS A 264 1.01 -21.14 20.55
CA LYS A 264 0.01 -22.04 19.96
C LYS A 264 0.27 -22.38 18.50
N LEU A 265 0.87 -21.47 17.74
CA LEU A 265 1.20 -21.58 16.31
C LEU A 265 2.67 -21.16 16.07
N PRO A 266 3.65 -21.85 16.67
CA PRO A 266 5.07 -21.44 16.62
C PRO A 266 5.70 -21.53 15.23
N TYR A 267 5.02 -22.15 14.27
CA TYR A 267 5.46 -22.26 12.88
C TYR A 267 5.16 -21.02 12.05
N ALA A 268 4.24 -20.15 12.50
CA ALA A 268 3.77 -19.00 11.73
C ALA A 268 4.59 -17.75 12.05
N ARG A 269 4.65 -16.82 11.09
CA ARG A 269 5.27 -15.51 11.23
C ARG A 269 4.53 -14.68 12.28
N ASP A 270 5.28 -14.23 13.28
CA ASP A 270 4.79 -13.27 14.28
C ASP A 270 5.06 -11.83 13.80
N ARG A 271 4.06 -11.21 13.16
CA ARG A 271 4.18 -9.95 12.40
C ARG A 271 3.10 -8.94 12.74
N ILE A 272 2.74 -8.84 14.02
CA ILE A 272 1.69 -7.91 14.45
C ILE A 272 2.04 -6.46 14.15
N ALA A 273 3.28 -6.01 14.45
CA ALA A 273 3.69 -4.63 14.20
C ALA A 273 3.73 -4.31 12.69
N GLU A 274 4.20 -5.25 11.88
CA GLU A 274 4.24 -5.12 10.42
C GLU A 274 2.83 -5.08 9.81
N SER A 275 1.91 -5.89 10.33
CA SER A 275 0.50 -5.90 9.93
C SER A 275 -0.24 -4.62 10.33
N CYS A 276 0.10 -4.06 11.48
CA CYS A 276 -0.38 -2.75 11.88
C CYS A 276 0.14 -1.65 10.93
N PHE A 277 1.41 -1.73 10.52
CA PHE A 277 2.02 -0.79 9.57
C PHE A 277 1.40 -0.90 8.19
N TRP A 278 1.05 -2.11 7.75
CA TRP A 278 0.29 -2.31 6.52
C TRP A 278 -1.07 -1.62 6.57
N ALA A 279 -1.86 -1.84 7.62
CA ALA A 279 -3.14 -1.17 7.79
C ALA A 279 -3.01 0.37 7.82
N LEU A 280 -1.97 0.89 8.49
CA LEU A 280 -1.63 2.31 8.50
C LEU A 280 -1.27 2.86 7.11
N GLY A 281 -0.61 2.05 6.28
CA GLY A 281 -0.28 2.39 4.89
C GLY A 281 -1.51 2.55 4.00
N VAL A 282 -2.62 1.85 4.30
CA VAL A 282 -3.88 1.96 3.54
C VAL A 282 -4.66 3.22 3.88
N TYR A 283 -4.83 3.53 5.16
CA TYR A 283 -5.49 4.76 5.63
C TYR A 283 -4.93 5.18 6.99
N TYR A 284 -4.42 6.41 7.07
CA TYR A 284 -3.77 6.96 8.26
C TYR A 284 -4.66 7.97 9.01
N GLU A 285 -5.72 8.43 8.37
CA GLU A 285 -6.62 9.46 8.85
C GLU A 285 -7.42 8.95 10.07
N PRO A 286 -7.77 9.82 11.03
CA PRO A 286 -8.32 9.40 12.31
C PRO A 286 -9.68 8.69 12.18
N GLN A 287 -10.50 9.05 11.19
CA GLN A 287 -11.82 8.45 10.95
C GLN A 287 -11.76 6.95 10.62
N TYR A 288 -10.62 6.45 10.15
CA TYR A 288 -10.43 5.04 9.76
C TYR A 288 -9.86 4.16 10.88
N SER A 289 -9.94 4.59 12.15
CA SER A 289 -9.42 3.82 13.30
C SER A 289 -10.00 2.39 13.40
N THR A 290 -11.32 2.25 13.27
CA THR A 290 -11.98 0.93 13.26
C THR A 290 -11.58 0.09 12.05
N ALA A 291 -11.44 0.72 10.88
CA ALA A 291 -10.97 0.04 9.68
C ALA A 291 -9.55 -0.50 9.88
N ARG A 292 -8.62 0.32 10.42
CA ARG A 292 -7.25 -0.13 10.74
C ARG A 292 -7.24 -1.30 11.71
N LYS A 293 -8.06 -1.28 12.76
CA LYS A 293 -8.21 -2.39 13.70
C LYS A 293 -8.57 -3.70 12.99
N VAL A 294 -9.62 -3.68 12.17
CA VAL A 294 -10.08 -4.88 11.46
C VAL A 294 -9.04 -5.34 10.43
N MET A 295 -8.45 -4.41 9.68
CA MET A 295 -7.42 -4.73 8.69
C MET A 295 -6.18 -5.35 9.34
N THR A 296 -5.70 -4.81 10.46
CA THR A 296 -4.58 -5.40 11.20
C THR A 296 -4.88 -6.84 11.61
N LYS A 297 -6.08 -7.09 12.16
CA LYS A 297 -6.49 -8.44 12.54
C LYS A 297 -6.57 -9.37 11.33
N LEU A 298 -7.14 -8.89 10.22
CA LEU A 298 -7.19 -9.66 8.98
C LEU A 298 -5.78 -10.00 8.50
N PHE A 299 -4.87 -9.02 8.43
CA PHE A 299 -3.50 -9.22 7.95
C PHE A 299 -2.76 -10.29 8.74
N VAL A 300 -2.76 -10.23 10.08
CA VAL A 300 -2.11 -11.30 10.87
C VAL A 300 -2.79 -12.66 10.69
N ILE A 301 -4.12 -12.70 10.55
CA ILE A 301 -4.84 -13.95 10.34
C ILE A 301 -4.50 -14.57 8.98
N ILE A 302 -4.51 -13.78 7.91
CA ILE A 302 -4.21 -14.29 6.56
C ILE A 302 -2.75 -14.70 6.42
N THR A 303 -1.81 -14.03 7.11
CA THR A 303 -0.41 -14.46 7.24
C THR A 303 -0.29 -15.83 7.92
N VAL A 304 -1.02 -16.05 9.02
CA VAL A 304 -1.01 -17.33 9.71
C VAL A 304 -1.68 -18.43 8.87
N ILE A 305 -2.73 -18.10 8.11
CA ILE A 305 -3.34 -19.04 7.15
C ILE A 305 -2.33 -19.42 6.07
N ASP A 306 -1.66 -18.45 5.45
CA ASP A 306 -0.60 -18.66 4.45
C ASP A 306 0.46 -19.66 4.97
N ASP A 307 1.03 -19.37 6.14
CA ASP A 307 2.03 -20.23 6.79
C ASP A 307 1.49 -21.61 7.14
N THR A 308 0.18 -21.72 7.40
CA THR A 308 -0.48 -23.00 7.67
C THR A 308 -0.56 -23.84 6.40
N TYR A 309 -0.89 -23.26 5.25
CA TYR A 309 -1.03 -23.99 3.99
C TYR A 309 0.31 -24.37 3.36
N ASP A 310 1.30 -23.47 3.41
CA ASP A 310 2.53 -23.63 2.67
C ASP A 310 3.70 -24.16 3.52
N ALA A 311 3.70 -23.88 4.83
CA ALA A 311 4.84 -24.13 5.71
C ALA A 311 4.49 -24.92 7.00
N PHE A 312 3.37 -25.66 7.05
CA PHE A 312 3.10 -26.53 8.22
C PHE A 312 2.06 -27.65 8.03
N GLY A 313 0.90 -27.34 7.44
CA GLY A 313 -0.24 -28.23 7.38
C GLY A 313 0.00 -29.42 6.47
N ARG A 314 -0.50 -30.59 6.86
CA ARG A 314 -0.52 -31.75 5.95
C ARG A 314 -1.73 -31.67 5.02
N ILE A 315 -1.62 -32.24 3.83
CA ILE A 315 -2.69 -32.18 2.83
C ILE A 315 -4.05 -32.67 3.36
N ASP A 316 -4.08 -33.73 4.19
CA ASP A 316 -5.29 -34.24 4.84
C ASP A 316 -5.90 -33.26 5.85
N GLU A 317 -5.06 -32.54 6.60
CA GLU A 317 -5.48 -31.50 7.55
C GLU A 317 -6.01 -30.27 6.80
N LEU A 318 -5.31 -29.84 5.75
CA LEU A 318 -5.66 -28.68 4.93
C LEU A 318 -6.99 -28.88 4.20
N GLU A 319 -7.29 -30.10 3.73
CA GLU A 319 -8.59 -30.44 3.14
C GLU A 319 -9.74 -30.29 4.15
N LEU A 320 -9.53 -30.70 5.40
CA LEU A 320 -10.52 -30.54 6.47
C LEU A 320 -10.70 -29.07 6.84
N PHE A 321 -9.60 -28.32 6.93
CA PHE A 321 -9.61 -26.90 7.26
C PHE A 321 -10.31 -26.06 6.17
N THR A 322 -9.99 -26.31 4.90
CA THR A 322 -10.64 -25.67 3.75
C THR A 322 -12.15 -25.92 3.77
N LYS A 323 -12.58 -27.17 3.99
CA LYS A 323 -14.01 -27.51 4.08
C LYS A 323 -14.71 -26.86 5.27
N ALA A 324 -14.01 -26.70 6.40
CA ALA A 324 -14.56 -25.99 7.56
C ALA A 324 -14.76 -24.50 7.26
N LEU A 325 -13.82 -23.87 6.55
CA LEU A 325 -13.94 -22.48 6.12
C LEU A 325 -15.00 -22.29 5.04
N GLU A 326 -15.16 -23.22 4.10
CA GLU A 326 -16.26 -23.20 3.12
C GLU A 326 -17.64 -23.29 3.78
N ARG A 327 -17.74 -24.02 4.90
CA ARG A 327 -18.99 -24.15 5.66
C ARG A 327 -19.28 -22.97 6.58
N TRP A 328 -18.22 -22.31 7.07
CA TRP A 328 -18.30 -21.15 7.97
C TRP A 328 -19.15 -21.39 9.24
N ASP A 329 -19.01 -22.57 9.85
CA ASP A 329 -19.80 -23.00 11.01
C ASP A 329 -18.90 -23.50 12.16
N ILE A 330 -19.16 -22.99 13.38
CA ILE A 330 -18.47 -23.38 14.61
C ILE A 330 -18.56 -24.89 14.88
N SER A 331 -19.59 -25.57 14.37
CA SER A 331 -19.76 -27.03 14.49
C SER A 331 -18.64 -27.83 13.81
N CYS A 332 -17.85 -27.21 12.91
CA CYS A 332 -16.73 -27.85 12.24
C CYS A 332 -15.50 -28.07 13.15
N LEU A 333 -15.44 -27.44 14.33
CA LEU A 333 -14.27 -27.46 15.23
C LEU A 333 -13.83 -28.88 15.63
N ASP A 334 -14.77 -29.77 15.94
CA ASP A 334 -14.45 -31.10 16.47
C ASP A 334 -13.65 -31.97 15.48
N ASN A 335 -13.73 -31.66 14.19
CA ASN A 335 -13.05 -32.41 13.13
C ASN A 335 -11.66 -31.86 12.78
N LEU A 336 -11.25 -30.72 13.35
CA LEU A 336 -9.96 -30.10 13.06
C LEU A 336 -8.88 -30.56 14.04
N PRO A 337 -7.59 -30.57 13.63
CA PRO A 337 -6.48 -30.63 14.58
C PRO A 337 -6.48 -29.45 15.55
N ASP A 338 -5.95 -29.62 16.76
CA ASP A 338 -6.04 -28.60 17.82
C ASP A 338 -5.43 -27.24 17.44
N TYR A 339 -4.34 -27.21 16.69
CA TYR A 339 -3.73 -25.96 16.21
C TYR A 339 -4.64 -25.24 15.20
N MET A 340 -5.32 -25.97 14.33
CA MET A 340 -6.30 -25.41 13.38
C MET A 340 -7.59 -24.98 14.07
N LYS A 341 -8.02 -25.64 15.15
CA LYS A 341 -9.17 -25.17 15.96
C LYS A 341 -8.92 -23.76 16.48
N PHE A 342 -7.73 -23.51 17.01
CA PHE A 342 -7.35 -22.19 17.50
C PHE A 342 -7.40 -21.13 16.39
N LEU A 343 -6.80 -21.42 15.23
CA LEU A 343 -6.86 -20.52 14.07
C LEU A 343 -8.30 -20.28 13.59
N TYR A 344 -9.11 -21.34 13.50
CA TYR A 344 -10.51 -21.26 13.08
C TYR A 344 -11.36 -20.38 14.02
N VAL A 345 -11.16 -20.49 15.33
CA VAL A 345 -11.84 -19.64 16.31
C VAL A 345 -11.50 -18.17 16.10
N ILE A 346 -10.22 -17.84 15.88
CA ILE A 346 -9.80 -16.45 15.63
C ILE A 346 -10.47 -15.88 14.38
N ILE A 347 -10.57 -16.68 13.30
CA ILE A 347 -11.25 -16.28 12.06
C ILE A 347 -12.73 -15.98 12.32
N LEU A 348 -13.44 -16.87 13.02
CA LEU A 348 -14.86 -16.69 13.34
C LEU A 348 -15.10 -15.52 14.30
N ASP A 349 -14.18 -15.26 15.22
CA ASP A 349 -14.30 -14.13 16.14
C ASP A 349 -14.08 -12.78 15.43
N LEU A 350 -13.15 -12.70 14.46
CA LEU A 350 -13.05 -11.53 13.59
C LEU A 350 -14.35 -11.33 12.79
N TYR A 351 -14.90 -12.40 12.20
CA TYR A 351 -16.16 -12.33 11.47
C TYR A 351 -17.30 -11.79 12.33
N LYS A 352 -17.46 -12.31 13.56
CA LYS A 352 -18.49 -11.84 14.50
C LYS A 352 -18.31 -10.36 14.86
N GLU A 353 -17.07 -9.91 15.02
CA GLU A 353 -16.79 -8.50 15.27
C GLU A 353 -17.25 -7.63 14.09
N ILE A 354 -16.94 -8.03 12.86
CA ILE A 354 -17.39 -7.34 11.65
C ILE A 354 -18.92 -7.37 11.55
N GLU A 355 -19.53 -8.53 11.79
CA GLU A 355 -20.98 -8.72 11.75
C GLU A 355 -21.70 -7.80 12.74
N GLN A 356 -21.20 -7.70 13.97
CA GLN A 356 -21.78 -6.84 14.99
C GLN A 356 -21.78 -5.36 14.58
N GLU A 357 -20.72 -4.87 13.95
CA GLU A 357 -20.67 -3.49 13.45
C GLU A 357 -21.58 -3.30 12.23
N MET A 358 -21.54 -4.21 11.25
CA MET A 358 -22.38 -4.12 10.06
C MET A 358 -23.88 -4.20 10.37
N LYS A 359 -24.25 -4.96 11.41
CA LYS A 359 -25.62 -5.03 11.92
C LYS A 359 -26.10 -3.71 12.52
N LYS A 360 -25.25 -2.99 13.25
CA LYS A 360 -25.60 -1.66 13.80
C LYS A 360 -25.89 -0.66 12.68
N GLU A 361 -25.19 -0.80 11.56
CA GLU A 361 -25.31 0.10 10.41
C GLU A 361 -26.34 -0.37 9.36
N GLY A 362 -26.93 -1.56 9.52
CA GLY A 362 -27.85 -2.15 8.55
C GLY A 362 -27.19 -2.57 7.24
N ARG A 363 -25.88 -2.83 7.25
CA ARG A 363 -25.05 -3.17 6.08
C ARG A 363 -24.57 -4.63 6.09
N GLU A 364 -25.34 -5.53 6.69
CA GLU A 364 -25.02 -6.96 6.82
C GLU A 364 -24.75 -7.65 5.48
N TYR A 365 -25.29 -7.14 4.38
CA TYR A 365 -25.01 -7.63 3.02
C TYR A 365 -23.50 -7.66 2.69
N ALA A 366 -22.69 -6.76 3.28
CA ALA A 366 -21.25 -6.69 3.06
C ALA A 366 -20.53 -7.99 3.49
N LEU A 367 -21.06 -8.70 4.48
CA LEU A 367 -20.50 -9.96 4.97
C LEU A 367 -20.55 -11.06 3.91
N ASN A 368 -21.54 -11.05 3.01
CA ASN A 368 -21.63 -12.03 1.94
C ASN A 368 -20.45 -11.91 0.97
N TYR A 369 -20.05 -10.67 0.67
CA TYR A 369 -18.89 -10.38 -0.17
C TYR A 369 -17.60 -10.76 0.54
N TYR A 370 -17.46 -10.39 1.83
CA TYR A 370 -16.31 -10.78 2.65
C TYR A 370 -16.10 -12.30 2.69
N VAL A 371 -17.14 -13.07 3.06
CA VAL A 371 -17.06 -14.53 3.17
C VAL A 371 -16.77 -15.17 1.81
N LYS A 372 -17.39 -14.66 0.74
CA LYS A 372 -17.15 -15.16 -0.62
C LYS A 372 -15.68 -15.00 -1.05
N GLU A 373 -15.10 -13.82 -0.85
CA GLU A 373 -13.68 -13.60 -1.19
C GLU A 373 -12.75 -14.38 -0.26
N PHE A 374 -13.12 -14.56 1.02
CA PHE A 374 -12.36 -15.40 1.95
C PHE A 374 -12.33 -16.87 1.51
N ILE A 375 -13.48 -17.41 1.06
CA ILE A 375 -13.57 -18.78 0.56
C ILE A 375 -12.70 -18.97 -0.69
N LYS A 376 -12.74 -18.03 -1.65
CA LYS A 376 -11.88 -18.10 -2.85
C LYS A 376 -10.40 -18.10 -2.47
N TYR A 377 -9.99 -17.24 -1.54
CA TYR A 377 -8.63 -17.15 -1.05
C TYR A 377 -8.13 -18.51 -0.51
N VAL A 378 -8.90 -19.17 0.36
CA VAL A 378 -8.48 -20.47 0.92
C VAL A 378 -8.61 -21.64 -0.06
N GLN A 379 -9.54 -21.57 -1.02
CA GLN A 379 -9.60 -22.54 -2.11
C GLN A 379 -8.38 -22.45 -3.03
N ALA A 380 -7.86 -21.24 -3.26
CA ALA A 380 -6.64 -21.03 -4.03
C ALA A 380 -5.43 -21.62 -3.31
N TYR A 381 -5.27 -21.38 -2.00
CA TYR A 381 -4.23 -22.03 -1.21
C TYR A 381 -4.34 -23.55 -1.16
N MET A 382 -5.55 -24.09 -1.06
CA MET A 382 -5.74 -25.54 -1.14
C MET A 382 -5.29 -26.08 -2.50
N THR A 383 -5.47 -25.31 -3.57
CA THR A 383 -5.00 -25.70 -4.91
C THR A 383 -3.47 -25.68 -5.00
N GLU A 384 -2.81 -24.64 -4.49
CA GLU A 384 -1.35 -24.57 -4.42
C GLU A 384 -0.75 -25.69 -3.55
N ALA A 385 -1.37 -25.97 -2.40
CA ALA A 385 -0.97 -27.08 -1.53
C ALA A 385 -1.09 -28.44 -2.22
N ARG A 386 -2.15 -28.65 -3.03
CA ARG A 386 -2.29 -29.87 -3.86
C ARG A 386 -1.20 -29.93 -4.92
N TRP A 387 -0.88 -28.82 -5.60
CA TRP A 387 0.21 -28.78 -6.56
C TRP A 387 1.55 -29.16 -5.94
N LEU A 388 1.85 -28.61 -4.76
CA LEU A 388 3.06 -28.93 -4.01
C LEU A 388 3.10 -30.41 -3.60
N ASN A 389 2.00 -30.94 -3.06
CA ASN A 389 1.89 -32.34 -2.62
C ASN A 389 2.08 -33.32 -3.79
N ASP A 390 1.45 -33.04 -4.92
CA ASP A 390 1.47 -33.90 -6.10
C ASP A 390 2.72 -33.68 -6.97
N LYS A 391 3.61 -32.76 -6.56
CA LYS A 391 4.76 -32.29 -7.34
C LYS A 391 4.35 -31.84 -8.75
N TYR A 392 3.15 -31.29 -8.85
CA TYR A 392 2.59 -30.77 -10.09
C TYR A 392 3.17 -29.39 -10.37
N GLN A 393 3.64 -29.20 -11.60
CA GLN A 393 4.10 -27.91 -12.07
C GLN A 393 3.04 -27.29 -12.99
N PRO A 394 2.35 -26.23 -12.56
CA PRO A 394 1.29 -25.60 -13.34
C PRO A 394 1.83 -24.93 -14.61
N THR A 395 0.97 -24.77 -15.62
CA THR A 395 1.26 -23.82 -16.71
C THR A 395 1.24 -22.38 -16.19
N LEU A 396 1.78 -21.44 -16.97
CA LEU A 396 1.73 -20.03 -16.59
C LEU A 396 0.29 -19.53 -16.42
N GLU A 397 -0.63 -19.98 -17.27
CA GLU A 397 -2.05 -19.61 -17.22
C GLU A 397 -2.76 -20.20 -16.01
N GLU A 398 -2.48 -21.46 -15.68
CA GLU A 398 -3.01 -22.09 -14.47
C GLU A 398 -2.51 -21.40 -13.22
N TYR A 399 -1.19 -21.13 -13.16
CA TYR A 399 -0.56 -20.40 -12.08
C TYR A 399 -1.22 -19.03 -11.89
N ILE A 400 -1.27 -18.19 -12.93
CA ILE A 400 -1.83 -16.84 -12.84
C ILE A 400 -3.27 -16.87 -12.31
N ARG A 401 -4.11 -17.80 -12.79
CA ARG A 401 -5.51 -17.89 -12.36
C ARG A 401 -5.66 -18.20 -10.85
N ILE A 402 -4.77 -19.03 -10.30
CA ILE A 402 -4.81 -19.39 -8.88
C ILE A 402 -4.12 -18.31 -8.04
N SER A 403 -2.98 -17.81 -8.51
CA SER A 403 -2.15 -16.86 -7.78
C SER A 403 -2.77 -15.46 -7.67
N THR A 404 -3.70 -15.12 -8.57
CA THR A 404 -4.55 -13.92 -8.45
C THR A 404 -5.48 -13.98 -7.24
N GLU A 405 -5.94 -15.17 -6.87
CA GLU A 405 -6.81 -15.38 -5.71
C GLU A 405 -5.98 -15.59 -4.44
N SER A 406 -4.90 -16.38 -4.50
CA SER A 406 -4.04 -16.70 -3.34
C SER A 406 -3.22 -15.51 -2.83
N CYS A 407 -3.04 -14.44 -3.60
CA CYS A 407 -2.41 -13.21 -3.09
C CYS A 407 -3.29 -12.45 -2.07
N GLY A 408 -4.59 -12.79 -1.98
CA GLY A 408 -5.51 -12.22 -1.00
C GLY A 408 -5.96 -10.78 -1.27
N TYR A 409 -5.49 -10.12 -2.33
CA TYR A 409 -5.78 -8.69 -2.57
C TYR A 409 -7.28 -8.41 -2.84
N ALA A 410 -8.02 -9.35 -3.42
CA ALA A 410 -9.46 -9.24 -3.55
C ALA A 410 -10.18 -9.23 -2.18
N LEU A 411 -9.77 -10.14 -1.29
CA LEU A 411 -10.26 -10.22 0.10
C LEU A 411 -9.89 -8.96 0.90
N VAL A 412 -8.62 -8.55 0.83
CA VAL A 412 -8.09 -7.36 1.52
C VAL A 412 -8.84 -6.12 1.07
N THR A 413 -8.97 -5.88 -0.24
CA THR A 413 -9.69 -4.71 -0.76
C THR A 413 -11.17 -4.72 -0.35
N THR A 414 -11.84 -5.87 -0.48
CA THR A 414 -13.24 -6.00 -0.07
C THR A 414 -13.40 -5.66 1.41
N THR A 415 -12.46 -6.11 2.26
CA THR A 415 -12.48 -5.80 3.69
C THR A 415 -12.21 -4.32 3.96
N CYS A 416 -11.33 -3.67 3.19
CA CYS A 416 -11.08 -2.24 3.32
C CYS A 416 -12.36 -1.42 3.26
N TYR A 417 -13.26 -1.78 2.34
CA TYR A 417 -14.50 -1.03 2.08
C TYR A 417 -15.55 -1.16 3.17
N ILE A 418 -15.53 -2.25 3.95
CA ILE A 418 -16.53 -2.54 4.98
C ILE A 418 -16.66 -1.38 5.98
N PHE A 419 -15.55 -0.75 6.35
CA PHE A 419 -15.50 0.29 7.40
C PHE A 419 -15.34 1.71 6.85
N MET A 420 -15.66 1.95 5.57
CA MET A 420 -15.64 3.28 4.95
C MET A 420 -16.96 4.07 5.09
N GLY A 421 -17.77 3.73 6.09
CA GLY A 421 -19.02 4.42 6.40
C GLY A 421 -20.15 4.16 5.41
N ASP A 422 -21.13 5.05 5.41
CA ASP A 422 -22.37 4.98 4.61
C ASP A 422 -22.13 5.07 3.09
N THR A 423 -21.01 5.64 2.66
CA THR A 423 -20.61 5.68 1.26
C THR A 423 -20.30 4.30 0.67
N ALA A 424 -19.99 3.30 1.49
CA ALA A 424 -19.74 1.93 1.07
C ALA A 424 -21.06 1.16 0.87
N THR A 425 -21.77 1.53 -0.20
CA THR A 425 -23.03 0.93 -0.62
C THR A 425 -22.82 -0.47 -1.20
N GLU A 426 -23.91 -1.24 -1.32
CA GLU A 426 -23.84 -2.56 -1.96
C GLU A 426 -23.30 -2.50 -3.40
N ASP A 427 -23.55 -1.41 -4.13
CA ASP A 427 -23.07 -1.28 -5.51
C ASP A 427 -21.54 -1.17 -5.58
N ILE A 428 -20.88 -0.61 -4.56
CA ILE A 428 -19.42 -0.64 -4.43
C ILE A 428 -18.92 -2.08 -4.26
N PHE A 429 -19.61 -2.90 -3.47
CA PHE A 429 -19.26 -4.31 -3.29
C PHE A 429 -19.51 -5.15 -4.55
N LYS A 430 -20.60 -4.87 -5.28
CA LYS A 430 -20.84 -5.49 -6.59
C LYS A 430 -19.74 -5.11 -7.58
N TRP A 431 -19.34 -3.84 -7.59
CA TRP A 431 -18.27 -3.35 -8.45
C TRP A 431 -16.96 -4.09 -8.18
N VAL A 432 -16.49 -4.13 -6.92
CA VAL A 432 -15.21 -4.77 -6.58
C VAL A 432 -15.23 -6.28 -6.85
N SER A 433 -16.35 -6.96 -6.57
CA SER A 433 -16.48 -8.40 -6.80
C SER A 433 -16.59 -8.82 -8.28
N ASN A 434 -16.79 -7.88 -9.20
CA ASN A 434 -16.77 -8.15 -10.63
C ASN A 434 -15.34 -8.15 -11.22
N GLY A 435 -14.31 -7.95 -10.39
CA GLY A 435 -12.92 -7.92 -10.84
C GLY A 435 -12.64 -6.77 -11.83
N PRO A 436 -12.90 -5.52 -11.43
CA PRO A 436 -12.68 -4.37 -12.30
C PRO A 436 -11.19 -4.22 -12.61
N LYS A 437 -10.87 -3.51 -13.70
CA LYS A 437 -9.51 -3.44 -14.23
C LYS A 437 -8.50 -2.95 -13.20
N MET A 438 -8.88 -1.97 -12.38
CA MET A 438 -8.01 -1.45 -11.31
C MET A 438 -7.63 -2.51 -10.27
N ILE A 439 -8.58 -3.36 -9.87
CA ILE A 439 -8.33 -4.44 -8.90
C ILE A 439 -7.42 -5.49 -9.50
N ASN A 440 -7.68 -5.90 -10.75
CA ASN A 440 -6.83 -6.86 -11.44
C ASN A 440 -5.39 -6.34 -11.59
N ALA A 441 -5.22 -5.05 -11.87
CA ALA A 441 -3.91 -4.42 -11.93
C ALA A 441 -3.19 -4.44 -10.57
N ALA A 442 -3.88 -4.10 -9.47
CA ALA A 442 -3.32 -4.18 -8.13
C ALA A 442 -2.94 -5.61 -7.72
N ILE A 443 -3.76 -6.60 -8.08
CA ILE A 443 -3.49 -8.03 -7.87
C ILE A 443 -2.23 -8.46 -8.64
N ILE A 444 -2.13 -8.12 -9.92
CA ILE A 444 -0.95 -8.43 -10.75
C ILE A 444 0.31 -7.81 -10.15
N LEU A 445 0.22 -6.55 -9.73
CA LEU A 445 1.33 -5.85 -9.09
C LEU A 445 1.76 -6.57 -7.82
N CYS A 446 0.81 -6.85 -6.91
CA CYS A 446 1.11 -7.53 -5.66
C CYS A 446 1.80 -8.88 -5.91
N ARG A 447 1.16 -9.74 -6.72
CA ARG A 447 1.64 -11.10 -6.98
C ARG A 447 3.04 -11.10 -7.60
N LEU A 448 3.27 -10.28 -8.62
CA LEU A 448 4.59 -10.26 -9.28
C LEU A 448 5.68 -9.65 -8.40
N MET A 449 5.36 -8.64 -7.59
CA MET A 449 6.32 -8.08 -6.64
C MET A 449 6.70 -9.09 -5.56
N ASP A 450 5.71 -9.80 -5.02
CA ASP A 450 5.89 -10.89 -4.06
C ASP A 450 6.78 -11.99 -4.67
N ASP A 451 6.35 -12.60 -5.79
CA ASP A 451 7.08 -13.69 -6.45
C ASP A 451 8.54 -13.30 -6.79
N ILE A 452 8.81 -12.06 -7.22
CA ILE A 452 10.19 -11.64 -7.52
C ILE A 452 11.02 -11.55 -6.24
N ALA A 453 10.45 -10.99 -5.17
CA ALA A 453 11.15 -10.65 -3.94
C ALA A 453 11.29 -11.82 -2.96
N SER A 454 10.36 -12.78 -2.98
CA SER A 454 10.31 -13.94 -2.08
C SER A 454 10.94 -15.19 -2.67
N ASN A 455 11.07 -15.29 -4.01
CA ASN A 455 11.47 -16.52 -4.71
C ASN A 455 12.74 -17.19 -4.16
N GLU A 456 13.80 -16.44 -3.85
CA GLU A 456 15.04 -17.06 -3.33
C GLU A 456 14.86 -17.65 -1.92
N PHE A 457 13.96 -17.10 -1.11
CA PHE A 457 13.64 -17.63 0.21
C PHE A 457 12.75 -18.87 0.10
N GLU A 458 11.71 -18.81 -0.74
CA GLU A 458 10.78 -19.93 -0.98
C GLU A 458 11.49 -21.16 -1.55
N GLN A 459 12.38 -20.98 -2.52
CA GLN A 459 13.11 -22.07 -3.18
C GLN A 459 14.17 -22.75 -2.28
N LYS A 460 14.36 -22.31 -1.03
CA LYS A 460 15.17 -23.03 -0.02
C LYS A 460 14.47 -24.27 0.52
N ARG A 461 13.15 -24.38 0.32
CA ARG A 461 12.32 -25.51 0.72
C ARG A 461 11.48 -25.98 -0.46
N ASP A 462 10.81 -27.11 -0.27
CA ASP A 462 9.77 -27.53 -1.20
C ASP A 462 8.66 -26.47 -1.21
N HIS A 463 8.44 -25.85 -2.37
CA HIS A 463 7.45 -24.80 -2.60
C HIS A 463 6.81 -24.95 -3.98
N VAL A 464 5.62 -24.40 -4.16
CA VAL A 464 4.95 -24.34 -5.46
C VAL A 464 5.78 -23.49 -6.45
N SER A 465 5.72 -23.81 -7.74
CA SER A 465 6.33 -22.98 -8.79
C SER A 465 5.67 -21.60 -8.81
N SER A 466 6.47 -20.53 -8.70
CA SER A 466 6.02 -19.14 -8.81
C SER A 466 5.88 -18.71 -10.27
N PHE A 467 5.50 -17.45 -10.51
CA PHE A 467 5.54 -16.84 -11.83
C PHE A 467 6.88 -17.07 -12.55
N LEU A 468 8.00 -16.96 -11.83
CA LEU A 468 9.34 -17.07 -12.41
C LEU A 468 9.57 -18.48 -12.99
N GLU A 469 9.30 -19.54 -12.23
CA GLU A 469 9.49 -20.92 -12.69
C GLU A 469 8.56 -21.25 -13.87
N CYS A 470 7.29 -20.85 -13.77
CA CYS A 470 6.31 -21.08 -14.83
C CYS A 470 6.68 -20.35 -16.12
N TYR A 471 7.10 -19.07 -16.03
CA TYR A 471 7.47 -18.27 -17.18
C TYR A 471 8.76 -18.75 -17.84
N MET A 472 9.79 -19.06 -17.05
CA MET A 472 11.06 -19.60 -17.53
C MET A 472 10.83 -20.92 -18.30
N LYS A 473 10.00 -21.81 -17.77
CA LYS A 473 9.69 -23.09 -18.39
C LYS A 473 8.93 -22.93 -19.71
N GLN A 474 7.90 -22.09 -19.72
CA GLN A 474 7.02 -21.92 -20.89
C GLN A 474 7.72 -21.22 -22.06
N HIS A 475 8.57 -20.23 -21.77
CA HIS A 475 9.23 -19.42 -22.80
C HIS A 475 10.70 -19.80 -23.03
N ASN A 476 11.25 -20.75 -22.27
CA ASN A 476 12.65 -21.18 -22.32
C ASN A 476 13.63 -20.00 -22.19
N ILE A 477 13.48 -19.22 -21.11
CA ILE A 477 14.29 -18.01 -20.85
C ILE A 477 15.02 -18.09 -19.51
N SER A 478 15.98 -17.18 -19.28
CA SER A 478 16.67 -17.08 -17.99
C SER A 478 15.79 -16.46 -16.90
N ARG A 479 16.17 -16.67 -15.63
CA ARG A 479 15.51 -16.06 -14.47
C ARG A 479 15.48 -14.53 -14.57
N GLU A 480 16.59 -13.91 -14.98
CA GLU A 480 16.68 -12.46 -15.17
C GLU A 480 15.68 -11.97 -16.23
N GLY A 481 15.52 -12.73 -17.32
CA GLY A 481 14.52 -12.41 -18.33
C GLY A 481 13.09 -12.52 -17.81
N ALA A 482 12.80 -13.50 -16.93
CA ALA A 482 11.49 -13.64 -16.30
C ALA A 482 11.21 -12.50 -15.30
N ILE A 483 12.21 -12.10 -14.51
CA ILE A 483 12.13 -10.93 -13.62
C ILE A 483 11.87 -9.67 -14.44
N GLN A 484 12.56 -9.49 -15.58
CA GLN A 484 12.36 -8.31 -16.43
C GLN A 484 10.94 -8.26 -17.03
N GLU A 485 10.39 -9.39 -17.43
CA GLU A 485 9.00 -9.48 -17.88
C GLU A 485 8.03 -9.15 -16.73
N GLY A 486 8.24 -9.71 -15.53
CA GLY A 486 7.42 -9.39 -14.36
C GLY A 486 7.43 -7.90 -14.03
N ARG A 487 8.62 -7.27 -14.06
CA ARG A 487 8.77 -5.81 -13.89
C ARG A 487 8.04 -5.00 -14.95
N LYS A 488 8.05 -5.44 -16.21
CA LYS A 488 7.27 -4.79 -17.28
C LYS A 488 5.77 -4.85 -16.99
N ARG A 489 5.25 -6.01 -16.58
CA ARG A 489 3.84 -6.17 -16.21
C ARG A 489 3.45 -5.33 -15.00
N ILE A 490 4.35 -5.14 -14.03
CA ILE A 490 4.15 -4.22 -12.90
C ILE A 490 4.04 -2.76 -13.39
N VAL A 491 4.87 -2.34 -14.36
CA VAL A 491 4.75 -1.00 -14.97
C VAL A 491 3.42 -0.84 -15.69
N ASP A 492 2.98 -1.85 -16.44
CA ASP A 492 1.69 -1.84 -17.13
C ASP A 492 0.52 -1.79 -16.12
N ALA A 493 0.60 -2.55 -15.02
CA ALA A 493 -0.38 -2.49 -13.93
C ALA A 493 -0.49 -1.08 -13.30
N TRP A 494 0.63 -0.39 -13.10
CA TRP A 494 0.61 1.00 -12.64
C TRP A 494 -0.10 1.93 -13.64
N LYS A 495 0.18 1.78 -14.95
CA LYS A 495 -0.48 2.56 -16.02
C LYS A 495 -1.99 2.30 -16.07
N ASP A 496 -2.40 1.06 -15.85
CA ASP A 496 -3.81 0.68 -15.76
C ASP A 496 -4.48 1.33 -14.54
N MET A 497 -3.91 1.23 -13.35
CA MET A 497 -4.47 1.91 -12.17
C MET A 497 -4.54 3.42 -12.33
N ASN A 498 -3.51 4.04 -12.92
CA ASN A 498 -3.51 5.48 -13.20
C ASN A 498 -4.68 5.88 -14.11
N LYS A 499 -4.98 5.05 -15.12
CA LYS A 499 -6.10 5.30 -16.05
C LYS A 499 -7.44 5.20 -15.34
N GLU A 500 -7.63 4.19 -14.50
CA GLU A 500 -8.89 3.98 -13.78
C GLU A 500 -9.16 5.07 -12.72
N CYS A 501 -8.13 5.83 -12.33
CA CYS A 501 -8.28 7.00 -11.47
C CYS A 501 -8.69 8.28 -12.22
N LEU A 502 -8.75 8.27 -13.55
CA LEU A 502 -9.17 9.43 -14.33
C LEU A 502 -10.70 9.51 -14.44
N MET A 503 -11.24 10.73 -14.37
CA MET A 503 -12.67 10.99 -14.48
C MET A 503 -13.19 10.80 -15.92
N PRO A 504 -14.45 10.34 -16.09
CA PRO A 504 -15.39 9.93 -15.02
C PRO A 504 -14.99 8.57 -14.41
N THR A 505 -15.00 8.48 -13.07
CA THR A 505 -14.73 7.23 -12.36
C THR A 505 -16.02 6.44 -12.13
N GLU A 506 -15.92 5.10 -12.11
CA GLU A 506 -17.09 4.23 -11.85
C GLU A 506 -17.56 4.25 -10.39
N ILE A 507 -16.63 4.55 -9.47
CA ILE A 507 -16.86 4.63 -8.03
C ILE A 507 -16.17 5.87 -7.44
N PRO A 508 -16.53 6.30 -6.21
CA PRO A 508 -15.90 7.46 -5.58
C PRO A 508 -14.40 7.28 -5.34
N ILE A 509 -13.63 8.38 -5.46
CA ILE A 509 -12.16 8.40 -5.32
C ILE A 509 -11.64 7.71 -4.04
N PRO A 510 -12.23 7.89 -2.83
CA PRO A 510 -11.70 7.25 -1.62
C PRO A 510 -11.55 5.72 -1.73
N PHE A 511 -12.45 5.05 -2.45
CA PHE A 511 -12.40 3.61 -2.67
C PHE A 511 -11.26 3.22 -3.62
N LEU A 512 -11.01 4.02 -4.66
CA LEU A 512 -9.86 3.86 -5.57
C LEU A 512 -8.54 4.13 -4.83
N THR A 513 -8.52 5.14 -3.94
CA THR A 513 -7.36 5.45 -3.11
C THR A 513 -6.94 4.29 -2.22
N CYS A 514 -7.88 3.50 -1.69
CA CYS A 514 -7.55 2.29 -0.93
C CYS A 514 -6.76 1.28 -1.78
N ILE A 515 -7.19 1.06 -3.03
CA ILE A 515 -6.49 0.16 -3.97
C ILE A 515 -5.10 0.72 -4.28
N LEU A 516 -4.99 2.02 -4.54
CA LEU A 516 -3.68 2.68 -4.76
C LEU A 516 -2.76 2.52 -3.55
N ASN A 517 -3.27 2.69 -2.34
CA ASN A 517 -2.47 2.61 -1.12
C ASN A 517 -2.01 1.17 -0.81
N LEU A 518 -2.83 0.17 -1.13
CA LEU A 518 -2.38 -1.24 -1.13
C LEU A 518 -1.22 -1.45 -2.11
N SER A 519 -1.34 -0.95 -3.34
CA SER A 519 -0.27 -1.04 -4.34
C SER A 519 1.00 -0.27 -3.94
N ARG A 520 0.86 0.90 -3.31
CA ARG A 520 1.98 1.68 -2.75
C ARG A 520 2.69 0.91 -1.64
N PHE A 521 1.95 0.19 -0.79
CA PHE A 521 2.54 -0.65 0.22
C PHE A 521 3.45 -1.71 -0.40
N MET A 522 3.00 -2.40 -1.46
CA MET A 522 3.85 -3.36 -2.18
C MET A 522 5.08 -2.71 -2.79
N ASP A 523 4.92 -1.57 -3.47
CA ASP A 523 6.04 -0.87 -4.12
C ASP A 523 7.13 -0.47 -3.12
N VAL A 524 6.75 -0.11 -1.89
CA VAL A 524 7.66 0.25 -0.81
C VAL A 524 8.25 -0.97 -0.11
N VAL A 525 7.42 -1.94 0.29
CA VAL A 525 7.83 -3.04 1.17
C VAL A 525 8.48 -4.18 0.41
N TYR A 526 8.09 -4.43 -0.84
CA TYR A 526 8.61 -5.54 -1.66
C TYR A 526 9.57 -5.06 -2.76
N LYS A 527 10.06 -3.82 -2.69
CA LYS A 527 10.84 -3.20 -3.76
C LYS A 527 12.05 -4.01 -4.23
N ASP A 528 12.85 -4.46 -3.26
CA ASP A 528 14.07 -5.23 -3.51
C ASP A 528 14.02 -6.65 -2.92
N LYS A 529 13.25 -6.83 -1.85
CA LYS A 529 13.17 -8.06 -1.07
C LYS A 529 11.87 -8.09 -0.27
N ASP A 530 11.49 -9.27 0.20
CA ASP A 530 10.38 -9.43 1.13
C ASP A 530 10.75 -8.89 2.52
N ASN A 531 10.45 -7.59 2.73
CA ASN A 531 10.63 -6.92 4.02
C ASN A 531 9.51 -7.25 5.03
N PHE A 532 8.42 -7.92 4.64
CA PHE A 532 7.38 -8.35 5.58
C PHE A 532 7.82 -9.61 6.33
N THR A 533 8.32 -10.62 5.61
CA THR A 533 8.91 -11.82 6.21
C THR A 533 10.24 -11.51 6.92
N HIS A 534 11.04 -10.57 6.42
CA HIS A 534 12.35 -10.20 6.97
C HIS A 534 12.41 -8.75 7.44
N PRO A 535 11.79 -8.41 8.60
CA PRO A 535 11.51 -7.02 8.96
C PRO A 535 12.71 -6.22 9.48
N GLU A 536 13.85 -6.84 9.79
CA GLU A 536 15.00 -6.19 10.46
C GLU A 536 15.58 -4.97 9.73
N GLY A 537 15.39 -4.87 8.40
CA GLY A 537 15.94 -3.81 7.55
C GLY A 537 15.02 -2.61 7.36
N GLU A 538 14.48 -2.47 6.14
CA GLU A 538 13.72 -1.28 5.75
C GLU A 538 12.40 -1.19 6.52
N MET A 539 11.69 -2.31 6.70
CA MET A 539 10.44 -2.34 7.46
C MET A 539 10.59 -1.78 8.87
N LYS A 540 11.62 -2.22 9.61
CA LYS A 540 11.96 -1.67 10.93
C LYS A 540 12.19 -0.16 10.89
N THR A 541 12.89 0.32 9.87
CA THR A 541 13.18 1.74 9.68
C THR A 541 11.90 2.53 9.42
N PHE A 542 11.00 2.01 8.58
CA PHE A 542 9.71 2.62 8.28
C PHE A 542 8.83 2.71 9.53
N ILE A 543 8.66 1.60 10.25
CA ILE A 543 7.87 1.56 11.49
C ILE A 543 8.43 2.53 12.53
N LYS A 544 9.76 2.57 12.72
CA LYS A 544 10.40 3.54 13.62
C LYS A 544 10.06 4.98 13.26
N SER A 545 10.19 5.33 11.99
CA SER A 545 9.97 6.69 11.51
C SER A 545 8.53 7.19 11.72
N LEU A 546 7.55 6.29 11.74
CA LEU A 546 6.14 6.64 11.89
C LEU A 546 5.63 6.51 13.33
N LEU A 547 6.20 5.60 14.13
CA LEU A 547 5.58 5.15 15.39
C LEU A 547 6.53 5.15 16.60
N VAL A 548 7.81 5.45 16.41
CA VAL A 548 8.80 5.52 17.49
C VAL A 548 9.38 6.92 17.59
N ASP A 549 9.83 7.47 16.47
CA ASP A 549 10.55 8.73 16.44
C ASP A 549 9.58 9.88 16.14
N PRO A 550 9.25 10.76 17.11
CA PRO A 550 8.40 11.91 16.87
C PRO A 550 9.09 12.93 15.96
N VAL A 551 8.29 13.76 15.31
CA VAL A 551 8.79 14.90 14.54
C VAL A 551 9.15 16.03 15.53
N PRO A 552 10.37 16.59 15.47
CA PRO A 552 10.74 17.73 16.30
C PRO A 552 9.83 18.93 16.03
N ILE A 553 9.31 19.56 17.09
CA ILE A 553 8.48 20.77 16.99
C ILE A 553 9.37 21.99 16.81
#